data_AF-A0A258SYF1-F1
#
_entry.id   AF-A0A258SYF1-F1
#
_cell.length_a   1.000
_cell.length_b   1.000
_cell.length_c   1.000
_cell.angle_alpha   90.00
_cell.angle_beta   90.00
_cell.angle_gamma   90.00
#
_symmetry.space_group_name_H-M   'P 1'
#
loop_
_entity.id
_entity.type
_entity.pdbx_description
1 polymer ?
#
loop_
_entity_poly.entity_id
_entity_poly.type
_entity_poly.pdbx_seq_one_letter_code
_entity_poly.pdbx_strand_id
1 'polypeptide(L)' 'MKAIPTDDPLFGKGQVRADGRHIHNMYLFEVKKPSESKGEWDIYNTLATIPAADAFRPLSEGHCPLVKS' A
#
# COMPACT_ATOMS: atom_id res chain seq x y z
N MET A 1 -16.48 -8.78 -8.43
CA MET A 1 -15.62 -7.59 -8.24
C MET A 1 -14.34 -7.87 -7.45
N LYS A 2 -14.35 -8.62 -6.34
CA LYS A 2 -13.11 -8.89 -5.54
C LYS A 2 -11.98 -9.62 -6.29
N ALA A 3 -12.31 -10.40 -7.32
CA ALA A 3 -11.32 -11.19 -8.09
C ALA A 3 -10.61 -10.42 -9.21
N ILE A 4 -10.96 -9.16 -9.47
CA ILE A 4 -10.38 -8.37 -10.55
C ILE A 4 -9.19 -7.59 -9.99
N PRO A 5 -7.97 -7.77 -10.53
CA PRO A 5 -6.84 -6.91 -10.19
C PRO A 5 -7.17 -5.44 -10.47
N THR A 6 -6.74 -4.55 -9.60
CA THR A 6 -6.91 -3.10 -9.78
C THR A 6 -5.64 -2.52 -10.40
N ASP A 7 -5.79 -1.54 -11.27
CA ASP A 7 -4.70 -0.65 -11.70
C ASP A 7 -5.23 0.78 -11.55
N ASP A 8 -4.83 1.43 -10.46
CA ASP A 8 -5.40 2.69 -9.98
C ASP A 8 -4.37 3.82 -10.08
N PRO A 9 -4.75 5.05 -10.49
CA PRO A 9 -3.79 6.16 -10.61
C PRO A 9 -3.09 6.56 -9.31
N LEU A 10 -3.69 6.28 -8.14
CA LEU A 10 -3.17 6.68 -6.84
C LEU A 10 -2.32 5.57 -6.19
N PHE A 11 -2.77 4.31 -6.28
CA PHE A 11 -2.15 3.16 -5.61
C PHE A 11 -1.47 2.17 -6.55
N GLY A 12 -1.60 2.36 -7.86
CA GLY A 12 -1.07 1.48 -8.89
C GLY A 12 -1.75 0.10 -8.90
N LYS A 13 -0.96 -0.92 -9.22
CA LYS A 13 -1.43 -2.31 -9.29
C LYS A 13 -1.72 -2.87 -7.89
N GLY A 14 -2.88 -3.51 -7.75
CA GLY A 14 -3.32 -4.11 -6.50
C GLY A 14 -4.45 -5.10 -6.67
N GLN A 15 -5.05 -5.54 -5.56
CA GLN A 15 -6.22 -6.40 -5.55
C GLN A 15 -7.02 -6.28 -4.25
N VAL A 16 -8.31 -6.61 -4.30
CA VAL A 16 -9.16 -6.72 -3.11
C VAL A 16 -9.16 -8.18 -2.63
N ARG A 17 -8.50 -8.45 -1.50
CA ARG A 17 -8.39 -9.78 -0.89
C ARG A 17 -9.74 -10.27 -0.34
N ALA A 18 -9.82 -11.57 -0.02
CA ALA A 18 -11.05 -12.21 0.45
C ALA A 18 -11.67 -11.53 1.70
N ASP A 19 -10.82 -11.03 2.60
CA ASP A 19 -11.19 -10.24 3.80
C ASP A 19 -11.68 -8.83 3.48
N GLY A 20 -11.74 -8.44 2.19
CA GLY A 20 -12.17 -7.12 1.74
C GLY A 20 -11.07 -6.07 1.79
N ARG A 21 -9.84 -6.42 2.20
CA ARG A 21 -8.71 -5.49 2.20
C ARG A 21 -8.18 -5.29 0.79
N HIS A 22 -8.09 -4.05 0.32
CA HIS A 22 -7.28 -3.73 -0.85
C HIS A 22 -5.79 -3.75 -0.47
N ILE A 23 -4.98 -4.49 -1.23
CA ILE A 23 -3.54 -4.61 -1.03
C ILE A 23 -2.80 -4.10 -2.28
N HIS A 24 -1.71 -3.37 -2.05
CA HIS A 24 -0.85 -2.72 -3.04
C HIS A 24 0.52 -2.46 -2.41
N ASN A 25 1.50 -1.95 -3.13
CA ASN A 25 2.80 -1.66 -2.50
C ASN A 25 2.69 -0.47 -1.54
N MET A 26 3.36 -0.57 -0.40
CA MET A 26 3.47 0.54 0.56
C MET A 26 4.82 1.24 0.39
N TYR A 27 4.95 2.46 0.90
CA TYR A 27 6.16 3.27 0.74
C TYR A 27 6.64 3.78 2.09
N LEU A 28 7.96 3.75 2.29
CA LEU A 28 8.61 4.43 3.40
C LEU A 28 9.09 5.79 2.90
N PHE A 29 8.62 6.84 3.55
CA PHE A 29 8.99 8.22 3.24
C PHE A 29 9.77 8.86 4.37
N GLU A 30 10.71 9.72 4.00
CA GLU A 30 11.42 10.63 4.90
C GLU A 30 11.04 12.07 4.54
N VAL A 31 10.80 12.90 5.56
CA VAL A 31 10.53 14.34 5.36
C VAL A 31 11.80 15.02 4.88
N LYS A 32 11.71 15.74 3.75
CA LYS A 32 12.80 16.52 3.19
C LYS A 32 13.26 17.63 4.13
N LYS A 33 14.54 17.99 4.05
CA LYS A 33 15.04 19.22 4.66
C LYS A 33 14.49 20.43 3.89
N PRO A 34 14.34 21.61 4.53
CA PRO A 34 13.86 22.81 3.83
C PRO A 34 14.67 23.18 2.59
N SER A 35 15.99 22.95 2.59
CA SER A 35 16.88 23.21 1.46
C SER A 35 16.70 22.25 0.28
N GLU A 36 16.03 21.12 0.47
CA GLU A 36 15.81 20.08 -0.56
C GLU A 36 14.45 20.22 -1.26
N SER A 37 13.52 20.96 -0.67
CA SER A 37 12.16 21.15 -1.21
C SER A 37 12.18 22.15 -2.37
N LYS A 38 11.55 21.78 -3.48
CA LYS A 38 11.47 22.60 -4.70
C LYS A 38 10.13 23.33 -4.87
N GLY A 39 9.20 23.18 -3.94
CA GLY A 39 7.87 23.77 -4.00
C GLY A 39 6.94 23.22 -2.93
N GLU A 40 5.73 23.79 -2.84
CA GLU A 40 4.76 23.56 -1.76
C GLU A 40 4.48 22.08 -1.42
N TRP A 41 4.45 21.21 -2.43
CA TRP A 41 4.10 19.79 -2.27
C TRP A 41 5.31 18.85 -2.38
N ASP A 42 6.52 19.40 -2.48
CA ASP A 42 7.76 18.62 -2.59
C ASP A 42 8.35 18.33 -1.20
N ILE A 43 7.71 17.41 -0.47
CA ILE A 43 7.90 17.23 0.97
C ILE A 43 8.58 15.91 1.38
N TYR A 44 8.61 14.90 0.53
CA TYR A 44 9.11 13.56 0.89
C TYR A 44 10.23 13.06 -0.04
N ASN A 45 11.21 12.39 0.56
CA ASN A 45 12.09 11.44 -0.10
C ASN A 45 11.47 10.03 0.02
N THR A 46 11.44 9.26 -1.07
CA THR A 46 11.05 7.84 -1.00
C THR A 46 12.27 7.02 -0.65
N LEU A 47 12.27 6.38 0.52
CA LEU A 47 13.41 5.55 0.97
C LEU A 47 13.27 4.10 0.55
N ALA A 48 12.04 3.57 0.55
CA ALA A 48 11.79 2.19 0.14
C ALA A 48 10.38 2.02 -0.42
N THR A 49 10.24 1.04 -1.32
CA THR A 49 8.95 0.46 -1.72
C THR A 49 8.84 -0.93 -1.11
N ILE A 50 7.79 -1.15 -0.33
CA ILE A 50 7.52 -2.40 0.36
C ILE A 50 6.48 -3.18 -0.46
N PRO A 51 6.80 -4.37 -0.98
CA PRO A 51 5.87 -5.18 -1.75
C PRO A 51 4.57 -5.47 -0.97
N ALA A 52 3.44 -5.51 -1.66
CA ALA A 52 2.13 -5.80 -1.06
C ALA A 52 2.09 -7.11 -0.25
N ALA A 53 2.89 -8.10 -0.64
CA ALA A 53 2.99 -9.39 0.06
C ALA A 53 3.61 -9.26 1.46
N ASP A 54 4.51 -8.30 1.65
CA ASP A 54 5.25 -8.08 2.90
C ASP A 54 4.65 -6.94 3.74
N ALA A 55 3.99 -5.98 3.08
CA ALA A 55 3.44 -4.79 3.73
C ALA A 55 2.15 -5.07 4.54
N PHE A 56 1.43 -6.14 4.23
CA PHE A 56 0.16 -6.46 4.85
C PHE A 56 0.27 -7.76 5.65
N ARG A 57 -0.40 -7.78 6.80
CA ARG A 57 -0.50 -8.99 7.62
C ARG A 57 -0.99 -10.18 6.77
N PRO A 58 -0.40 -11.38 6.93
CA PRO A 58 -0.90 -12.59 6.31
C PRO A 58 -2.40 -12.78 6.57
N LEU A 59 -3.13 -13.29 5.56
CA LEU A 59 -4.58 -13.46 5.65
C LEU A 59 -4.99 -14.35 6.81
N SER A 60 -4.21 -15.40 7.09
CA SER A 60 -4.39 -16.35 8.20
C SER A 60 -4.33 -15.71 9.58
N GLU A 61 -3.62 -14.60 9.73
CA GLU A 61 -3.44 -13.87 10.99
C GLU A 61 -4.40 -12.66 11.12
N GLY A 62 -5.26 -12.47 10.12
CA GLY A 62 -6.23 -11.38 10.08
C GLY A 62 -7.47 -11.62 10.92
N HIS A 63 -7.76 -12.88 11.30
CA HIS A 63 -8.93 -13.31 12.07
C HIS A 63 -10.28 -12.76 11.53
N CYS A 64 -10.37 -12.52 10.23
CA CYS A 64 -11.60 -12.01 9.62
C CYS A 64 -12.68 -13.12 9.63
N PRO A 65 -13.82 -12.94 10.31
CA PRO A 65 -14.85 -13.99 10.43
C PRO A 65 -15.53 -14.33 9.08
N LEU A 66 -15.37 -13.46 8.08
CA LEU A 66 -15.91 -13.66 6.73
C LEU A 66 -14.97 -14.45 5.82
N VAL A 67 -13.72 -14.64 6.22
CA VAL A 67 -12.76 -15.50 5.53
C VAL A 67 -12.77 -16.83 6.24
N LYS A 68 -13.53 -17.77 5.68
CA LYS A 68 -13.62 -19.13 6.22
C LYS A 68 -12.22 -19.75 6.24
N SER A 69 -11.81 -20.23 7.42
CA SER A 69 -10.65 -21.09 7.65
C SER A 69 -10.79 -22.44 6.94
#